data_AF-R1EMX7-F1
#
_entry.id   AF-R1EMX7-F1
#
_cell.length_a   1.000
_cell.length_b   1.000
_cell.length_c   1.000
_cell.angle_alpha   90.00
_cell.angle_beta   90.00
_cell.angle_gamma   90.00
#
_symmetry.space_group_name_H-M   'P 1'
#
loop_
_entity.id
_entity.type
_entity.pdbx_description
1 polymer ?
#
loop_
_entity_poly.entity_id
_entity_poly.type
_entity_poly.pdbx_seq_one_letter_code
_entity_poly.pdbx_strand_id
1 'polypeptide(L)'
;MQPRPRLPLPSLFTLLALALPSASPLHVFTCRHTYESTLAEELANAGVPAAAVTTVCPAVVSVSGELPALDPTYALQWLPCAAEVQGASVRLLADAAVAACGDALLGEAPRGALAVHALVPDLLKGGRTPRLLRRCEAIANRALERLRVRHRSARPLAAGEALPGDAPRLLLQLLLLSPERLLVSLSPCEQGRGLGTWPNWHAPAGLASVDVPKHMPSSAYRKLSEAFDCLQQWPAPADRVVDLGALGCSVIAVDRSPLDAQLAHDPRVTFVGGDAFAYEPPWAGEEGRGVRTWMVTMKFQAGVDWAALDEAGSVAESLGYDFRSKHFFNNKNEVEVEAEEEIKRILRPTKLADLTDLDNLRVRQCTDGKPNGDEVICDLRHGEVHNGKPVWDWDLHHSFCWVLDSGNQAGGFWALANLHMLSDRGEATGICFDMPQHAGSGGSYPPLGAWVRGRPWDRSTTYPHNEPCFVLERA
;
A
#
# COMPACT_ATOMS: atom_id res chain seq x y z
N MET A 1 -20.78 -16.89 14.74
CA MET A 1 -20.00 -15.72 15.21
C MET A 1 -19.58 -14.94 13.97
N GLN A 2 -20.10 -13.74 13.76
CA GLN A 2 -19.62 -12.89 12.67
C GLN A 2 -18.23 -12.35 13.02
N PRO A 3 -17.26 -12.34 12.09
CA PRO A 3 -15.96 -11.73 12.33
C PRO A 3 -16.17 -10.23 12.62
N ARG A 4 -15.65 -9.76 13.76
CA ARG A 4 -15.63 -8.32 14.04
C ARG A 4 -14.66 -7.66 13.06
N PRO A 5 -15.07 -6.66 12.26
CA PRO A 5 -14.13 -5.89 11.47
C PRO A 5 -13.12 -5.25 12.42
N ARG A 6 -11.83 -5.40 12.10
CA ARG A 6 -10.76 -4.71 12.83
C ARG A 6 -10.94 -3.22 12.55
N LEU A 7 -11.31 -2.45 13.58
CA LEU A 7 -11.34 -1.00 13.49
C LEU A 7 -9.91 -0.51 13.24
N PRO A 8 -9.63 0.24 12.16
CA PRO A 8 -8.35 0.91 12.01
C PRO A 8 -8.15 1.90 13.18
N LEU A 9 -6.90 2.10 13.59
CA LEU A 9 -6.53 3.19 14.51
C LEU A 9 -7.15 4.49 13.99
N PRO A 10 -7.61 5.41 14.87
CA PRO A 10 -8.22 6.66 14.43
C PRO A 10 -7.25 7.36 13.49
N SER A 11 -7.65 7.51 12.22
CA SER A 11 -6.79 8.09 11.21
C SER A 11 -6.48 9.53 11.57
N LEU A 12 -5.34 10.02 11.09
CA LEU A 12 -4.88 11.42 11.24
C LEU A 12 -5.97 12.45 10.87
N PHE A 13 -6.96 12.06 10.06
CA PHE A 13 -8.15 12.84 9.74
C PHE A 13 -8.98 13.27 10.97
N THR A 14 -9.09 12.42 11.99
CA THR A 14 -9.92 12.70 13.17
C THR A 14 -9.36 13.88 13.99
N LEU A 15 -8.03 14.03 14.01
CA LEU A 15 -7.35 15.08 14.77
C LEU A 15 -7.37 16.44 14.07
N LEU A 16 -7.42 16.47 12.74
CA LEU A 16 -7.47 17.72 11.95
C LEU A 16 -8.87 18.35 11.86
N ALA A 17 -9.94 17.58 12.03
CA ALA A 17 -11.31 18.10 12.04
C ALA A 17 -11.61 19.07 13.19
N LEU A 18 -10.77 19.12 14.23
CA LEU A 18 -11.01 19.89 15.45
C LEU A 18 -10.75 21.41 15.33
N ALA A 19 -10.25 21.92 14.20
CA ALA A 19 -9.82 23.33 14.08
C ALA A 19 -10.73 24.25 13.24
N LEU A 20 -11.79 23.74 12.60
CA LEU A 20 -12.71 24.54 11.79
C LEU A 20 -14.09 24.67 12.47
N PRO A 21 -14.77 25.83 12.35
CA PRO A 21 -16.05 26.08 13.03
C PRO A 21 -17.15 25.14 12.54
N SER A 22 -17.75 24.39 13.50
CA SER A 22 -19.01 23.63 13.63
C SER A 22 -19.88 23.22 12.42
N ALA A 23 -19.46 23.40 11.17
CA ALA A 23 -20.16 22.86 10.02
C ALA A 23 -19.81 21.38 9.90
N SER A 24 -20.82 20.54 9.66
CA SER A 24 -20.60 19.13 9.32
C SER A 24 -19.63 19.03 8.14
N PRO A 25 -18.65 18.11 8.17
CA PRO A 25 -17.68 17.99 7.10
C PRO A 25 -18.40 17.65 5.79
N LEU A 26 -17.95 18.27 4.70
CA LEU A 26 -18.45 18.00 3.36
C LEU A 26 -17.44 17.06 2.68
N HIS A 27 -17.89 15.92 2.19
CA HIS A 27 -17.09 15.00 1.40
C HIS A 27 -17.60 15.00 -0.03
N VAL A 28 -16.71 15.07 -1.01
CA VAL A 28 -17.10 15.11 -2.42
C VAL A 28 -16.44 13.96 -3.16
N PHE A 29 -17.22 13.28 -3.98
CA PHE A 29 -16.78 12.15 -4.79
C PHE A 29 -16.99 12.48 -6.26
N THR A 30 -16.02 12.12 -7.09
CA THR A 30 -16.22 12.10 -8.54
C THR A 30 -16.48 10.67 -8.98
N CYS A 31 -17.37 10.49 -9.95
CA CYS A 31 -17.64 9.19 -10.58
C CYS A 31 -17.67 9.37 -12.09
N ARG A 32 -17.84 8.28 -12.85
CA ARG A 32 -18.13 8.40 -14.27
C ARG A 32 -19.49 9.08 -14.45
N HIS A 33 -19.62 9.95 -15.45
CA HIS A 33 -20.94 10.52 -15.78
C HIS A 33 -21.98 9.41 -15.97
N THR A 34 -23.19 9.61 -15.43
CA THR A 34 -24.33 8.68 -15.37
C THR A 34 -24.26 7.58 -14.30
N TYR A 35 -23.19 7.53 -13.49
CA TYR A 35 -23.04 6.57 -12.38
C TYR A 35 -23.28 7.21 -11.01
N GLU A 36 -23.85 8.42 -10.96
CA GLU A 36 -24.10 9.15 -9.71
C GLU A 36 -25.07 8.38 -8.81
N SER A 37 -26.08 7.72 -9.39
CA SER A 37 -27.03 6.89 -8.68
C SER A 37 -26.40 5.60 -8.12
N THR A 38 -25.55 4.94 -8.90
CA THR A 38 -24.79 3.75 -8.46
C THR A 38 -23.85 4.07 -7.31
N LEU A 39 -23.14 5.20 -7.37
CA LEU A 39 -22.30 5.66 -6.26
C LEU A 39 -23.14 6.03 -5.02
N ALA A 40 -24.29 6.68 -5.21
CA ALA A 40 -25.18 6.99 -4.08
C ALA A 40 -25.73 5.72 -3.41
N GLU A 41 -26.05 4.69 -4.18
CA GLU A 41 -26.45 3.36 -3.68
C GLU A 41 -25.31 2.69 -2.91
N GLU A 42 -24.08 2.72 -3.44
CA GLU A 42 -22.89 2.21 -2.76
C GLU A 42 -22.68 2.87 -1.40
N LEU A 43 -22.78 4.20 -1.35
CA LEU A 43 -22.66 4.97 -0.11
C LEU A 43 -23.78 4.60 0.88
N ALA A 44 -25.01 4.41 0.40
CA ALA A 44 -26.12 3.98 1.24
C ALA A 44 -25.92 2.57 1.82
N ASN A 45 -25.40 1.64 1.02
CA ASN A 45 -25.04 0.29 1.46
C ASN A 45 -23.92 0.32 2.52
N ALA A 46 -22.99 1.28 2.43
CA ALA A 46 -21.99 1.54 3.45
C ALA A 46 -22.54 2.23 4.72
N GLY A 47 -23.84 2.49 4.80
CA GLY A 47 -24.51 3.10 5.96
C GLY A 47 -24.59 4.63 5.94
N VAL A 48 -24.25 5.28 4.83
CA VAL A 48 -24.42 6.73 4.68
C VAL A 48 -25.91 7.05 4.51
N PRO A 49 -26.51 7.92 5.35
CA PRO A 49 -27.92 8.27 5.21
C PRO A 49 -28.22 8.88 3.84
N ALA A 50 -29.26 8.40 3.15
CA ALA A 50 -29.64 8.92 1.83
C ALA A 50 -29.87 10.45 1.82
N ALA A 51 -30.37 11.01 2.93
CA ALA A 51 -30.57 12.46 3.08
C ALA A 51 -29.26 13.27 3.16
N ALA A 52 -28.14 12.63 3.48
CA ALA A 52 -26.82 13.25 3.49
C ALA A 52 -26.17 13.27 2.10
N VAL A 53 -26.63 12.44 1.17
CA VAL A 53 -26.08 12.29 -0.18
C VAL A 53 -26.79 13.26 -1.14
N THR A 54 -26.02 14.00 -1.94
CA THR A 54 -26.56 14.95 -2.92
C THR A 54 -25.76 14.89 -4.21
N THR A 55 -26.43 14.78 -5.35
CA THR A 55 -25.80 14.98 -6.65
C THR A 55 -25.62 16.47 -6.91
N VAL A 56 -24.38 16.96 -6.81
CA VAL A 56 -24.05 18.39 -6.96
C VAL A 56 -24.21 18.83 -8.42
N CYS A 57 -23.67 18.02 -9.32
CA CYS A 57 -23.79 18.16 -10.77
C CYS A 57 -23.46 16.81 -11.42
N PRO A 58 -23.61 16.66 -12.75
CA PRO A 58 -23.22 15.41 -13.41
C PRO A 58 -21.79 15.01 -13.05
N ALA A 59 -21.63 13.75 -12.67
CA ALA A 59 -20.41 13.07 -12.23
C ALA A 59 -19.86 13.48 -10.85
N VAL A 60 -20.58 14.30 -10.08
CA VAL A 60 -20.15 14.77 -8.76
C VAL A 60 -21.24 14.54 -7.71
N VAL A 61 -20.91 13.74 -6.70
CA VAL A 61 -21.76 13.43 -5.54
C VAL A 61 -21.11 14.01 -4.28
N SER A 62 -21.88 14.62 -3.40
CA SER A 62 -21.42 15.09 -2.11
C SER A 62 -22.14 14.38 -0.97
N VAL A 63 -21.44 14.20 0.15
CA VAL A 63 -21.99 13.72 1.41
C VAL A 63 -21.71 14.74 2.50
N SER A 64 -22.74 15.11 3.26
CA SER A 64 -22.60 15.98 4.44
C SER A 64 -22.59 15.17 5.73
N GLY A 65 -21.65 15.44 6.62
CA GLY A 65 -21.51 14.72 7.89
C GLY A 65 -20.37 13.72 7.88
N GLU A 66 -20.24 12.98 8.99
CA GLU A 66 -19.21 11.97 9.15
C GLU A 66 -19.42 10.80 8.18
N LEU A 67 -18.31 10.28 7.66
CA LEU A 67 -18.30 9.09 6.81
C LEU A 67 -17.74 7.90 7.58
N PRO A 68 -18.26 6.68 7.37
CA PRO A 68 -17.56 5.48 7.77
C PRO A 68 -16.23 5.34 7.02
N ALA A 69 -15.35 4.46 7.50
CA ALA A 69 -14.17 4.07 6.72
C ALA A 69 -14.66 3.36 5.45
N LEU A 70 -14.49 3.99 4.29
CA LEU A 70 -15.03 3.54 3.02
C LEU A 70 -14.02 3.75 1.89
N ASP A 71 -14.02 2.82 0.95
CA ASP A 71 -13.24 2.88 -0.29
C ASP A 71 -14.13 2.55 -1.49
N PRO A 72 -14.94 3.51 -1.98
CA PRO A 72 -16.01 3.20 -2.90
C PRO A 72 -15.44 2.76 -4.25
N THR A 73 -16.01 1.69 -4.78
CA THR A 73 -15.73 1.13 -6.09
C THR A 73 -16.07 2.15 -7.18
N TYR A 74 -17.21 2.84 -7.08
CA TYR A 74 -17.71 3.74 -8.12
C TYR A 74 -17.23 5.19 -7.97
N ALA A 75 -16.40 5.48 -6.97
CA ALA A 75 -15.73 6.77 -6.85
C ALA A 75 -14.39 6.75 -7.60
N LEU A 76 -14.30 7.49 -8.70
CA LEU A 76 -13.04 7.77 -9.39
C LEU A 76 -12.10 8.64 -8.55
N GLN A 77 -12.63 9.52 -7.70
CA GLN A 77 -11.80 10.31 -6.78
C GLN A 77 -12.61 10.73 -5.56
N TRP A 78 -11.91 10.96 -4.46
CA TRP A 78 -12.49 11.44 -3.20
C TRP A 78 -11.82 12.73 -2.71
N LEU A 79 -12.61 13.74 -2.43
CA LEU A 79 -12.23 15.03 -1.84
C LEU A 79 -12.78 15.04 -0.40
N PRO A 80 -12.05 14.48 0.59
CA PRO A 80 -12.49 14.49 1.98
C PRO A 80 -12.47 15.90 2.56
N CYS A 81 -13.40 16.20 3.46
CA CYS A 81 -13.45 17.47 4.20
C CYS A 81 -13.31 18.71 3.30
N ALA A 82 -13.96 18.68 2.14
CA ALA A 82 -13.92 19.73 1.15
C ALA A 82 -14.54 21.03 1.69
N ALA A 83 -13.90 22.16 1.43
CA ALA A 83 -14.45 23.48 1.66
C ALA A 83 -14.94 24.07 0.34
N GLU A 84 -16.14 24.66 0.33
CA GLU A 84 -16.58 25.48 -0.79
C GLU A 84 -16.07 26.91 -0.62
N VAL A 85 -15.38 27.42 -1.64
CA VAL A 85 -14.89 28.80 -1.71
C VAL A 85 -15.42 29.51 -2.96
N GLN A 86 -15.55 30.83 -2.87
CA GLN A 86 -16.02 31.66 -3.96
C GLN A 86 -15.05 32.79 -4.30
N GLY A 87 -15.03 33.22 -5.56
CA GLY A 87 -14.20 34.34 -5.99
C GLY A 87 -14.39 34.73 -7.45
N ALA A 88 -14.45 36.04 -7.72
CA ALA A 88 -14.68 36.58 -9.06
C ALA A 88 -13.49 36.41 -10.04
N SER A 89 -12.30 36.04 -9.54
CA SER A 89 -11.10 35.91 -10.37
C SER A 89 -10.25 34.71 -9.98
N VAL A 90 -9.36 34.30 -10.89
CA VAL A 90 -8.36 33.24 -10.65
C VAL A 90 -7.54 33.53 -9.40
N ARG A 91 -7.12 34.79 -9.20
CA ARG A 91 -6.33 35.21 -8.04
C ARG A 91 -7.12 35.03 -6.73
N LEU A 92 -8.36 35.51 -6.69
CA LEU A 92 -9.19 35.43 -5.49
C LEU A 92 -9.53 33.97 -5.14
N LEU A 93 -9.84 33.13 -6.13
CA LEU A 93 -10.08 31.70 -5.91
C LEU A 93 -8.82 30.98 -5.42
N ALA A 94 -7.65 31.29 -5.96
CA ALA A 94 -6.39 30.70 -5.52
C ALA A 94 -6.03 31.11 -4.09
N ASP A 95 -6.16 32.41 -3.77
CA ASP A 95 -5.89 32.91 -2.42
C ASP A 95 -6.89 32.29 -1.40
N ALA A 96 -8.17 32.11 -1.78
CA ALA A 96 -9.18 31.44 -0.95
C ALA A 96 -8.90 29.93 -0.77
N ALA A 97 -8.46 29.23 -1.83
CA ALA A 97 -8.10 27.83 -1.75
C ALA A 97 -6.91 27.58 -0.81
N VAL A 98 -5.88 28.44 -0.87
CA VAL A 98 -4.74 28.39 0.05
C VAL A 98 -5.18 28.61 1.50
N ALA A 99 -6.11 29.54 1.74
CA ALA A 99 -6.65 29.77 3.08
C ALA A 99 -7.44 28.56 3.62
N ALA A 100 -8.14 27.82 2.75
CA ALA A 100 -8.93 26.65 3.12
C ALA A 100 -8.09 25.40 3.46
N CYS A 101 -6.85 25.30 2.97
CA CYS A 101 -5.99 24.13 3.18
C CYS A 101 -5.57 23.92 4.66
N GLY A 102 -5.44 25.00 5.42
CA GLY A 102 -4.74 24.98 6.72
C GLY A 102 -3.24 24.71 6.60
N ASP A 103 -2.45 25.10 7.61
CA ASP A 103 -0.99 25.01 7.56
C ASP A 103 -0.41 23.73 8.20
N ALA A 104 -1.17 23.05 9.07
CA ALA A 104 -0.67 21.95 9.90
C ALA A 104 -0.12 20.77 9.07
N LEU A 105 -0.93 20.20 8.16
CA LEU A 105 -0.52 19.08 7.30
C LEU A 105 0.68 19.45 6.42
N LEU A 106 0.68 20.65 5.86
CA LEU A 106 1.69 21.10 4.91
C LEU A 106 3.06 21.33 5.57
N GLY A 107 3.08 21.78 6.83
CA GLY A 107 4.30 22.08 7.57
C GLY A 107 5.12 20.84 7.95
N GLU A 108 4.44 19.73 8.23
CA GLU A 108 5.08 18.48 8.67
C GLU A 108 5.61 17.66 7.49
N ALA A 109 4.93 17.68 6.35
CA ALA A 109 5.27 16.86 5.19
C ALA A 109 6.66 17.19 4.59
N PRO A 110 7.38 16.19 4.04
CA PRO A 110 8.69 16.39 3.44
C PRO A 110 8.58 17.17 2.12
N ARG A 111 9.71 17.68 1.65
CA ARG A 111 9.79 18.40 0.37
C ARG A 111 9.25 17.53 -0.77
N GLY A 112 8.44 18.11 -1.66
CA GLY A 112 7.86 17.40 -2.81
C GLY A 112 6.66 16.52 -2.50
N ALA A 113 6.23 16.41 -1.24
CA ALA A 113 5.11 15.58 -0.83
C ALA A 113 3.74 16.03 -1.39
N LEU A 114 3.60 17.30 -1.77
CA LEU A 114 2.32 17.86 -2.20
C LEU A 114 2.12 17.73 -3.72
N ALA A 115 1.07 17.00 -4.12
CA ALA A 115 0.47 17.09 -5.44
C ALA A 115 -0.70 18.08 -5.43
N VAL A 116 -0.92 18.79 -6.54
CA VAL A 116 -2.06 19.68 -6.73
C VAL A 116 -2.84 19.26 -7.97
N HIS A 117 -4.11 18.90 -7.80
CA HIS A 117 -4.98 18.46 -8.87
C HIS A 117 -6.01 19.55 -9.21
N ALA A 118 -6.09 19.90 -10.50
CA ALA A 118 -7.11 20.79 -11.04
C ALA A 118 -8.20 19.96 -11.72
N LEU A 119 -9.41 19.98 -11.16
CA LEU A 119 -10.52 19.12 -11.56
C LEU A 119 -11.69 19.97 -12.06
N VAL A 120 -12.38 19.45 -13.07
CA VAL A 120 -13.68 19.97 -13.53
C VAL A 120 -14.62 18.78 -13.83
N PRO A 121 -15.94 18.91 -13.60
CA PRO A 121 -16.87 17.81 -13.86
C PRO A 121 -16.83 17.30 -15.31
N ASP A 122 -16.49 18.16 -16.27
CA ASP A 122 -16.43 17.80 -17.70
C ASP A 122 -15.33 16.77 -18.03
N LEU A 123 -14.29 16.63 -17.19
CA LEU A 123 -13.28 15.57 -17.34
C LEU A 123 -13.92 14.18 -17.30
N LEU A 124 -14.93 14.02 -16.43
CA LEU A 124 -15.60 12.77 -16.11
C LEU A 124 -16.64 12.34 -17.15
N LYS A 125 -16.80 13.16 -18.20
CA LYS A 125 -17.68 12.88 -19.36
C LYS A 125 -16.92 12.29 -20.55
N GLY A 126 -15.59 12.28 -20.52
CA GLY A 126 -14.75 11.83 -21.66
C GLY A 126 -14.74 12.80 -22.83
N GLY A 127 -15.13 14.06 -22.60
CA GLY A 127 -15.07 15.11 -23.61
C GLY A 127 -13.62 15.52 -23.91
N ARG A 128 -13.30 15.81 -25.17
CA ARG A 128 -11.95 16.23 -25.59
C ARG A 128 -11.54 17.60 -25.05
N THR A 129 -12.50 18.46 -24.71
CA THR A 129 -12.26 19.85 -24.30
C THR A 129 -13.07 20.19 -23.05
N PRO A 130 -12.61 19.76 -21.87
CA PRO A 130 -13.31 20.04 -20.62
C PRO A 130 -13.43 21.55 -20.39
N ARG A 131 -14.66 22.06 -20.24
CA ARG A 131 -14.87 23.49 -20.01
C ARG A 131 -14.30 23.85 -18.65
N LEU A 132 -13.80 25.08 -18.53
CA LEU A 132 -13.18 25.61 -17.32
C LEU A 132 -11.84 24.97 -16.89
N LEU A 133 -11.38 23.86 -17.48
CA LEU A 133 -10.14 23.19 -17.05
C LEU A 133 -8.93 24.14 -17.04
N ARG A 134 -8.71 24.89 -18.14
CA ARG A 134 -7.64 25.90 -18.20
C ARG A 134 -7.72 26.94 -17.09
N ARG A 135 -8.94 27.33 -16.68
CA ARG A 135 -9.15 28.27 -15.58
C ARG A 135 -8.80 27.59 -14.25
N CYS A 136 -9.21 26.35 -14.05
CA CYS A 136 -8.89 25.58 -12.85
C CYS A 136 -7.38 25.33 -12.72
N GLU A 137 -6.69 25.00 -13.82
CA GLU A 137 -5.23 24.87 -13.87
C GLU A 137 -4.54 26.19 -13.50
N ALA A 138 -5.05 27.33 -14.00
CA ALA A 138 -4.52 28.64 -13.63
C ALA A 138 -4.71 28.94 -12.12
N ILE A 139 -5.83 28.53 -11.52
CA ILE A 139 -6.08 28.62 -10.08
C ILE A 139 -5.10 27.72 -9.32
N ALA A 140 -4.94 26.46 -9.74
CA ALA A 140 -4.05 25.47 -9.13
C ALA A 140 -2.59 25.91 -9.15
N ASN A 141 -2.09 26.37 -10.31
CA ASN A 141 -0.74 26.88 -10.47
C ASN A 141 -0.50 28.07 -9.54
N ARG A 142 -1.46 29.00 -9.46
CA ARG A 142 -1.37 30.16 -8.58
C ARG A 142 -1.38 29.77 -7.10
N ALA A 143 -2.22 28.82 -6.70
CA ALA A 143 -2.24 28.30 -5.33
C ALA A 143 -0.90 27.62 -4.99
N LEU A 144 -0.36 26.78 -5.89
CA LEU A 144 0.92 26.12 -5.72
C LEU A 144 2.08 27.11 -5.58
N GLU A 145 2.12 28.20 -6.37
CA GLU A 145 3.10 29.28 -6.21
C GLU A 145 3.08 29.88 -4.80
N ARG A 146 1.90 30.15 -4.25
CA ARG A 146 1.76 30.67 -2.88
C ARG A 146 2.25 29.67 -1.84
N LEU A 147 1.88 28.40 -2.01
CA LEU A 147 2.27 27.33 -1.09
C LEU A 147 3.78 27.10 -1.10
N ARG A 148 4.45 27.16 -2.26
CA ARG A 148 5.92 27.02 -2.39
C ARG A 148 6.72 28.01 -1.56
N VAL A 149 6.20 29.23 -1.39
CA VAL A 149 6.83 30.26 -0.56
C VAL A 149 6.83 29.83 0.91
N ARG A 150 5.70 29.30 1.39
CA ARG A 150 5.44 29.03 2.80
C ARG A 150 5.88 27.64 3.25
N HIS A 151 5.72 26.64 2.39
CA HIS A 151 5.76 25.22 2.76
C HIS A 151 6.79 24.47 1.93
N ARG A 152 7.66 23.71 2.60
CA ARG A 152 8.67 22.87 1.93
C ARG A 152 8.03 21.79 1.07
N SER A 153 6.90 21.25 1.51
CA SER A 153 6.15 20.17 0.86
C SER A 153 5.65 20.50 -0.54
N ALA A 154 5.35 21.78 -0.79
CA ALA A 154 4.95 22.29 -2.10
C ALA A 154 6.12 22.55 -3.06
N ARG A 155 7.37 22.53 -2.57
CA ARG A 155 8.56 22.75 -3.40
C ARG A 155 8.90 21.47 -4.15
N PRO A 156 9.24 21.54 -5.44
CA PRO A 156 9.60 20.35 -6.20
C PRO A 156 10.86 19.71 -5.62
N LEU A 157 10.93 18.38 -5.73
CA LEU A 157 12.16 17.61 -5.51
C LEU A 157 13.25 18.06 -6.49
N ALA A 158 14.52 17.80 -6.16
CA ALA A 158 15.59 17.99 -7.13
C ALA A 158 15.46 16.96 -8.27
N ALA A 159 16.08 17.24 -9.42
CA ALA A 159 16.08 16.30 -10.53
C ALA A 159 16.74 14.98 -10.10
N GLY A 160 16.04 13.86 -10.30
CA GLY A 160 16.49 12.51 -9.92
C GLY A 160 16.22 12.13 -8.46
N GLU A 161 15.73 13.06 -7.62
CA GLU A 161 15.22 12.70 -6.30
C GLU A 161 13.81 12.10 -6.41
N ALA A 162 13.55 11.06 -5.64
CA ALA A 162 12.23 10.50 -5.42
C ALA A 162 11.85 10.67 -3.95
N LEU A 163 10.55 10.81 -3.67
CA LEU A 163 10.07 10.69 -2.30
C LEU A 163 10.36 9.26 -1.81
N PRO A 164 10.83 9.08 -0.56
CA PRO A 164 10.87 7.77 0.07
C PRO A 164 9.52 7.07 -0.06
N GLY A 165 9.53 5.75 -0.25
CA GLY A 165 8.29 4.97 -0.47
C GLY A 165 7.29 5.15 0.67
N ASP A 166 7.78 5.28 1.90
CA ASP A 166 7.03 5.47 3.14
C ASP A 166 6.72 6.94 3.47
N ALA A 167 7.21 7.90 2.68
CA ALA A 167 7.00 9.32 2.96
C ALA A 167 5.51 9.68 2.82
N PRO A 168 4.97 10.52 3.74
CA PRO A 168 3.59 10.95 3.65
C PRO A 168 3.40 11.77 2.37
N ARG A 169 2.36 11.42 1.62
CA ARG A 169 1.96 12.13 0.40
C ARG A 169 0.75 12.98 0.72
N LEU A 170 0.75 14.21 0.24
CA LEU A 170 -0.37 15.13 0.39
C LEU A 170 -0.98 15.43 -0.98
N LEU A 171 -2.28 15.60 -1.01
CA LEU A 171 -3.01 15.93 -2.21
C LEU A 171 -3.95 17.11 -1.96
N LEU A 172 -3.70 18.21 -2.68
CA LEU A 172 -4.60 19.35 -2.76
C LEU A 172 -5.43 19.24 -4.04
N GLN A 173 -6.74 19.11 -3.88
CA GLN A 173 -7.68 18.96 -5.00
C GLN A 173 -8.55 20.19 -5.11
N LEU A 174 -8.61 20.76 -6.32
CA LEU A 174 -9.39 21.94 -6.66
C LEU A 174 -10.43 21.54 -7.71
N LEU A 175 -11.71 21.41 -7.32
CA LEU A 175 -12.81 21.07 -8.22
C LEU A 175 -13.63 22.32 -8.55
N LEU A 176 -13.43 22.86 -9.76
CA LEU A 176 -14.08 24.09 -10.21
C LEU A 176 -15.46 23.77 -10.82
N LEU A 177 -16.52 24.09 -10.07
CA LEU A 177 -17.90 23.82 -10.45
C LEU A 177 -18.48 24.89 -11.38
N SER A 178 -18.03 26.13 -11.23
CA SER A 178 -18.40 27.27 -12.07
C SER A 178 -17.23 28.27 -12.14
N PRO A 179 -17.29 29.33 -12.96
CA PRO A 179 -16.22 30.33 -13.01
C PRO A 179 -15.86 30.96 -11.66
N GLU A 180 -16.77 30.93 -10.68
CA GLU A 180 -16.63 31.61 -9.39
C GLU A 180 -16.81 30.69 -8.17
N ARG A 181 -17.11 29.40 -8.35
CA ARG A 181 -17.33 28.43 -7.28
C ARG A 181 -16.33 27.27 -7.37
N LEU A 182 -15.61 27.03 -6.28
CA LEU A 182 -14.54 26.03 -6.21
C LEU A 182 -14.70 25.18 -4.94
N LEU A 183 -14.58 23.87 -5.07
CA LEU A 183 -14.41 22.96 -3.94
C LEU A 183 -12.92 22.68 -3.74
N VAL A 184 -12.47 22.71 -2.49
CA VAL A 184 -11.07 22.61 -2.11
C VAL A 184 -10.92 21.54 -1.04
N SER A 185 -10.08 20.55 -1.27
CA SER A 185 -9.77 19.50 -0.29
C SER A 185 -8.27 19.30 -0.21
N LEU A 186 -7.71 19.33 1.01
CA LEU A 186 -6.34 18.91 1.29
C LEU A 186 -6.40 17.66 2.16
N SER A 187 -5.75 16.59 1.71
CA SER A 187 -5.72 15.34 2.48
C SER A 187 -4.37 14.63 2.36
N PRO A 188 -4.00 13.82 3.37
CA PRO A 188 -3.01 12.79 3.15
C PRO A 188 -3.53 11.75 2.14
N CYS A 189 -2.63 11.22 1.35
CA CYS A 189 -2.84 10.03 0.53
C CYS A 189 -2.20 8.86 1.26
N GLU A 190 -3.02 8.05 1.93
CA GLU A 190 -2.55 6.82 2.52
C GLU A 190 -2.13 5.87 1.39
N GLN A 191 -0.86 5.46 1.39
CA GLN A 191 -0.45 4.34 0.56
C GLN A 191 -1.12 3.10 1.17
N GLY A 192 -2.16 2.61 0.49
CA GLY A 192 -2.74 1.32 0.82
C GLY A 192 -1.66 0.24 0.73
N ARG A 193 -1.94 -0.92 1.33
CA ARG A 193 -1.07 -2.11 1.37
C ARG A 193 -0.80 -2.64 -0.06
N GLY A 194 0.06 -1.94 -0.80
CA GLY A 194 0.34 -2.22 -2.21
C GLY A 194 -0.73 -1.72 -3.19
N LEU A 195 -2.03 -1.73 -2.87
CA LEU A 195 -3.15 -1.48 -3.81
C LEU A 195 -3.37 -0.01 -4.24
N GLY A 196 -2.31 0.81 -4.26
CA GLY A 196 -2.35 2.23 -4.60
C GLY A 196 -3.02 3.14 -3.55
N THR A 197 -3.04 4.44 -3.83
CA THR A 197 -3.63 5.47 -2.96
C THR A 197 -5.02 5.87 -3.45
N TRP A 198 -6.00 6.05 -2.56
CA TRP A 198 -7.27 6.73 -2.88
C TRP A 198 -7.65 7.69 -1.75
N PRO A 199 -7.67 9.02 -1.98
CA PRO A 199 -7.58 9.66 -3.29
C PRO A 199 -6.25 9.45 -4.00
N ASN A 200 -6.34 9.31 -5.33
CA ASN A 200 -5.20 8.96 -6.16
C ASN A 200 -4.24 10.14 -6.24
N TRP A 201 -3.01 9.98 -5.77
CA TRP A 201 -2.01 11.05 -5.78
C TRP A 201 -1.49 11.35 -7.19
N HIS A 202 -1.44 10.35 -8.07
CA HIS A 202 -0.81 10.43 -9.39
C HIS A 202 -1.80 10.75 -10.51
N ALA A 203 -3.05 10.29 -10.41
CA ALA A 203 -4.06 10.41 -11.46
C ALA A 203 -5.13 11.45 -11.07
N PRO A 204 -5.10 12.68 -11.63
CA PRO A 204 -6.15 13.67 -11.42
C PRO A 204 -7.54 13.16 -11.75
N ALA A 205 -8.49 13.34 -10.81
CA ALA A 205 -9.84 12.81 -10.90
C ALA A 205 -9.93 11.28 -11.06
N GLY A 206 -8.88 10.53 -10.71
CA GLY A 206 -8.78 9.09 -10.95
C GLY A 206 -8.71 8.73 -12.43
N LEU A 207 -8.32 9.67 -13.29
CA LEU A 207 -8.20 9.48 -14.73
C LEU A 207 -6.74 9.23 -15.09
N ALA A 208 -6.37 7.97 -15.28
CA ALA A 208 -5.03 7.64 -15.76
C ALA A 208 -4.79 8.17 -17.17
N SER A 209 -3.57 8.64 -17.43
CA SER A 209 -3.16 9.13 -18.74
C SER A 209 -2.77 7.98 -19.67
N VAL A 210 -3.76 7.18 -20.06
CA VAL A 210 -3.53 5.97 -20.87
C VAL A 210 -3.65 6.26 -22.35
N ASP A 211 -2.51 6.51 -22.98
CA ASP A 211 -2.40 6.54 -24.44
C ASP A 211 -2.06 5.13 -24.97
N VAL A 212 -3.10 4.43 -25.43
CA VAL A 212 -2.91 3.12 -26.07
C VAL A 212 -2.53 3.32 -27.54
N PRO A 213 -1.40 2.75 -28.00
CA PRO A 213 -1.02 2.82 -29.40
C PRO A 213 -2.12 2.28 -30.33
N LYS A 214 -2.26 2.88 -31.52
CA LYS A 214 -3.28 2.48 -32.52
C LYS A 214 -3.20 1.01 -32.95
N HIS A 215 -2.05 0.36 -32.78
CA HIS A 215 -1.81 -1.03 -33.17
C HIS A 215 -2.19 -2.05 -32.09
N MET A 216 -2.64 -1.61 -30.91
CA MET A 216 -3.06 -2.57 -29.89
C MET A 216 -4.32 -3.32 -30.33
N PRO A 217 -4.37 -4.65 -30.11
CA PRO A 217 -5.37 -5.51 -30.75
C PRO A 217 -6.77 -5.32 -30.17
N SER A 218 -6.89 -4.76 -28.96
CA SER A 218 -8.19 -4.52 -28.34
C SER A 218 -8.19 -3.30 -27.42
N SER A 219 -9.38 -2.76 -27.18
CA SER A 219 -9.59 -1.70 -26.18
C SER A 219 -9.39 -2.16 -24.73
N ALA A 220 -9.32 -3.48 -24.48
CA ALA A 220 -9.08 -4.02 -23.13
C ALA A 220 -7.71 -3.64 -22.58
N TYR A 221 -6.71 -3.45 -23.47
CA TYR A 221 -5.40 -2.91 -23.10
C TYR A 221 -5.52 -1.57 -22.37
N ARG A 222 -6.48 -0.72 -22.79
CA ARG A 222 -6.69 0.57 -22.14
C ARG A 222 -7.14 0.43 -20.70
N LYS A 223 -8.06 -0.50 -20.42
CA LYS A 223 -8.57 -0.76 -19.08
C LYS A 223 -7.46 -1.27 -18.17
N LEU A 224 -6.68 -2.22 -18.67
CA LEU A 224 -5.60 -2.81 -17.90
C LEU A 224 -4.48 -1.80 -17.62
N SER A 225 -4.06 -1.03 -18.62
CA SER A 225 -3.09 0.06 -18.40
C SER A 225 -3.62 1.14 -17.47
N GLU A 226 -4.93 1.45 -17.53
CA GLU A 226 -5.55 2.38 -16.58
C GLU A 226 -5.52 1.84 -15.17
N ALA A 227 -5.81 0.56 -14.99
CA ALA A 227 -5.75 -0.10 -13.70
C ALA A 227 -4.33 -0.02 -13.11
N PHE A 228 -3.30 -0.36 -13.89
CA PHE A 228 -1.91 -0.27 -13.42
C PHE A 228 -1.47 1.15 -13.08
N ASP A 229 -1.86 2.14 -13.88
CA ASP A 229 -1.56 3.54 -13.59
C ASP A 229 -2.32 4.03 -12.35
N CYS A 230 -3.58 3.63 -12.17
CA CYS A 230 -4.35 4.03 -11.00
C CYS A 230 -3.84 3.36 -9.71
N LEU A 231 -3.56 2.06 -9.78
CA LEU A 231 -3.15 1.24 -8.64
C LEU A 231 -1.64 1.32 -8.38
N GLN A 232 -0.87 1.88 -9.31
CA GLN A 232 0.59 1.99 -9.27
C GLN A 232 1.28 0.62 -9.18
N GLN A 233 0.61 -0.42 -9.67
CA GLN A 233 1.12 -1.77 -9.74
C GLN A 233 1.37 -2.13 -11.18
N TRP A 234 2.63 -2.18 -11.59
CA TRP A 234 3.02 -2.67 -12.91
C TRP A 234 3.78 -3.98 -12.75
N PRO A 235 3.53 -5.00 -13.59
CA PRO A 235 4.35 -6.21 -13.57
C PRO A 235 5.81 -5.85 -13.89
N ALA A 236 6.74 -6.40 -13.13
CA ALA A 236 8.16 -6.27 -13.40
C ALA A 236 8.54 -7.08 -14.65
N PRO A 237 9.64 -6.74 -15.36
CA PRO A 237 10.08 -7.50 -16.53
C PRO A 237 10.37 -8.98 -16.26
N ALA A 238 10.73 -9.33 -15.01
CA ALA A 238 11.00 -10.69 -14.58
C ALA A 238 9.74 -11.47 -14.16
N ASP A 239 8.60 -10.79 -14.04
CA ASP A 239 7.36 -11.43 -13.61
C ASP A 239 6.85 -12.39 -14.68
N ARG A 240 6.22 -13.46 -14.20
CA ARG A 240 5.51 -14.43 -15.01
C ARG A 240 4.02 -14.19 -14.83
N VAL A 241 3.36 -14.01 -15.96
CA VAL A 241 2.00 -13.51 -16.01
C VAL A 241 1.14 -14.47 -16.81
N VAL A 242 -0.10 -14.69 -16.36
CA VAL A 242 -1.12 -15.40 -17.13
C VAL A 242 -2.14 -14.37 -17.62
N ASP A 243 -2.36 -14.34 -18.93
CA ASP A 243 -3.43 -13.59 -19.60
C ASP A 243 -3.49 -12.07 -19.36
N LEU A 244 -2.35 -11.43 -19.08
CA LEU A 244 -2.19 -10.00 -19.35
C LEU A 244 -1.58 -9.91 -20.75
N GLY A 245 -2.21 -9.23 -21.70
CA GLY A 245 -1.60 -9.00 -23.02
C GLY A 245 -0.13 -8.54 -22.91
N ALA A 246 0.69 -8.71 -23.95
CA ALA A 246 2.14 -8.45 -23.85
C ALA A 246 2.50 -7.06 -23.26
N LEU A 247 3.06 -7.03 -22.04
CA LEU A 247 3.36 -5.81 -21.26
C LEU A 247 4.84 -5.69 -20.86
N GLY A 248 5.73 -6.33 -21.62
CA GLY A 248 7.17 -6.29 -21.33
C GLY A 248 7.66 -7.34 -20.34
N CYS A 249 6.77 -8.13 -19.76
CA CYS A 249 7.06 -9.32 -18.96
C CYS A 249 6.83 -10.62 -19.76
N SER A 250 7.10 -11.76 -19.16
CA SER A 250 6.79 -13.07 -19.76
C SER A 250 5.32 -13.41 -19.55
N VAL A 251 4.60 -13.63 -20.65
CA VAL A 251 3.15 -13.83 -20.66
C VAL A 251 2.80 -15.22 -21.16
N ILE A 252 1.93 -15.91 -20.45
CA ILE A 252 1.19 -17.06 -20.97
C ILE A 252 -0.21 -16.60 -21.31
N ALA A 253 -0.51 -16.48 -22.59
CA ALA A 253 -1.83 -16.10 -23.08
C ALA A 253 -2.67 -17.35 -23.32
N VAL A 254 -3.83 -17.42 -22.68
CA VAL A 254 -4.70 -18.61 -22.69
C VAL A 254 -6.02 -18.24 -23.33
N ASP A 255 -6.26 -18.73 -24.54
CA ASP A 255 -7.52 -18.49 -25.24
C ASP A 255 -7.84 -19.68 -26.15
N ARG A 256 -9.12 -19.87 -26.47
CA ARG A 256 -9.56 -20.83 -27.49
C ARG A 256 -9.25 -20.30 -28.89
N SER A 257 -9.23 -18.98 -29.06
CA SER A 257 -8.96 -18.31 -30.33
C SER A 257 -7.47 -18.05 -30.50
N PRO A 258 -6.94 -18.10 -31.74
CA PRO A 258 -5.56 -17.69 -32.01
C PRO A 258 -5.32 -16.23 -31.57
N LEU A 259 -4.12 -15.96 -31.06
CA LEU A 259 -3.69 -14.58 -30.77
C LEU A 259 -3.57 -13.75 -32.05
N ASP A 260 -3.59 -12.43 -31.88
CA ASP A 260 -3.15 -11.51 -32.92
C ASP A 260 -1.76 -11.91 -33.43
N ALA A 261 -1.55 -11.81 -34.74
CA ALA A 261 -0.30 -12.25 -35.36
C ALA A 261 0.92 -11.57 -34.72
N GLN A 262 0.87 -10.28 -34.39
CA GLN A 262 2.02 -9.61 -33.79
C GLN A 262 2.34 -10.17 -32.40
N LEU A 263 1.33 -10.43 -31.58
CA LEU A 263 1.49 -11.04 -30.26
C LEU A 263 2.01 -12.48 -30.36
N ALA A 264 1.49 -13.26 -31.32
CA ALA A 264 1.92 -14.64 -31.54
C ALA A 264 3.41 -14.76 -31.93
N HIS A 265 4.01 -13.70 -32.48
CA HIS A 265 5.43 -13.65 -32.83
C HIS A 265 6.31 -13.01 -31.74
N ASP A 266 5.75 -12.47 -30.65
CA ASP A 266 6.55 -11.92 -29.55
C ASP A 266 7.18 -13.07 -28.75
N PRO A 267 8.51 -13.15 -28.63
CA PRO A 267 9.19 -14.25 -27.94
C PRO A 267 8.90 -14.31 -26.43
N ARG A 268 8.28 -13.27 -25.86
CA ARG A 268 7.86 -13.23 -24.45
C ARG A 268 6.45 -13.77 -24.24
N VAL A 269 5.71 -14.07 -25.31
CA VAL A 269 4.35 -14.57 -25.27
C VAL A 269 4.34 -16.06 -25.61
N THR A 270 3.83 -16.87 -24.69
CA THR A 270 3.51 -18.27 -24.92
C THR A 270 2.01 -18.43 -25.07
N PHE A 271 1.54 -18.85 -26.24
CA PHE A 271 0.12 -19.12 -26.46
C PHE A 271 -0.22 -20.55 -26.02
N VAL A 272 -1.26 -20.68 -25.20
CA VAL A 272 -1.87 -21.95 -24.81
C VAL A 272 -3.31 -21.97 -25.31
N GLY A 273 -3.54 -22.77 -26.36
CA GLY A 273 -4.88 -22.96 -26.90
C GLY A 273 -5.76 -23.77 -25.95
N GLY A 274 -6.83 -23.18 -25.42
CA GLY A 274 -7.68 -23.89 -24.47
C GLY A 274 -8.71 -23.03 -23.74
N ASP A 275 -9.39 -23.64 -22.79
CA ASP A 275 -10.31 -22.95 -21.89
C ASP A 275 -9.51 -22.30 -20.73
N ALA A 276 -9.57 -20.98 -20.62
CA ALA A 276 -8.90 -20.24 -19.56
C ALA A 276 -9.36 -20.66 -18.16
N PHE A 277 -10.62 -21.09 -17.99
CA PHE A 277 -11.13 -21.56 -16.70
C PHE A 277 -10.63 -22.96 -16.30
N ALA A 278 -10.12 -23.73 -17.27
CA ALA A 278 -9.53 -25.06 -17.03
C ALA A 278 -8.00 -25.03 -17.04
N TYR A 279 -7.39 -23.87 -17.29
CA TYR A 279 -5.95 -23.74 -17.34
C TYR A 279 -5.35 -23.67 -15.94
N GLU A 280 -4.42 -24.57 -15.68
CA GLU A 280 -3.62 -24.57 -14.46
C GLU A 280 -2.17 -24.25 -14.84
N PRO A 281 -1.60 -23.12 -14.37
CA PRO A 281 -0.23 -22.81 -14.68
C PRO A 281 0.68 -23.84 -14.00
N PRO A 282 1.78 -24.29 -14.64
CA PRO A 282 2.64 -25.36 -14.11
C PRO A 282 3.17 -25.13 -12.69
N TRP A 283 3.17 -23.88 -12.23
CA TRP A 283 3.64 -23.48 -10.90
C TRP A 283 2.54 -23.34 -9.84
N ALA A 284 1.25 -23.47 -10.17
CA ALA A 284 0.15 -23.32 -9.22
C ALA A 284 0.19 -24.30 -8.05
N GLY A 285 0.81 -25.47 -8.24
CA GLY A 285 0.96 -26.51 -7.21
C GLY A 285 2.31 -26.50 -6.46
N GLU A 286 3.25 -25.61 -6.81
CA GLU A 286 4.53 -25.52 -6.11
C GLU A 286 4.35 -24.77 -4.77
N GLU A 287 4.77 -25.36 -3.65
CA GLU A 287 4.69 -24.72 -2.33
C GLU A 287 5.37 -23.34 -2.36
N GLY A 288 4.62 -22.30 -1.96
CA GLY A 288 5.11 -20.92 -1.93
C GLY A 288 5.13 -20.20 -3.28
N ARG A 289 4.49 -20.74 -4.34
CA ARG A 289 4.41 -20.11 -5.67
C ARG A 289 2.98 -19.91 -6.16
N GLY A 290 2.12 -19.42 -5.25
CA GLY A 290 0.79 -18.94 -5.59
C GLY A 290 0.83 -17.69 -6.46
N VAL A 291 -0.33 -17.31 -6.99
CA VAL A 291 -0.50 -16.03 -7.67
C VAL A 291 -0.35 -14.92 -6.64
N ARG A 292 0.73 -14.14 -6.72
CA ARG A 292 0.97 -13.03 -5.77
C ARG A 292 -0.06 -11.92 -5.93
N THR A 293 -0.37 -11.55 -7.16
CA THR A 293 -1.34 -10.50 -7.47
C THR A 293 -2.20 -10.98 -8.61
N TRP A 294 -3.51 -10.77 -8.51
CA TRP A 294 -4.42 -10.95 -9.62
C TRP A 294 -5.27 -9.71 -9.83
N MET A 295 -5.59 -9.47 -11.09
CA MET A 295 -6.46 -8.40 -11.54
C MET A 295 -7.45 -8.98 -12.52
N VAL A 296 -8.74 -8.85 -12.21
CA VAL A 296 -9.82 -9.42 -13.01
C VAL A 296 -10.93 -8.40 -13.19
N THR A 297 -11.64 -8.51 -14.30
CA THR A 297 -12.82 -7.67 -14.57
C THR A 297 -14.10 -8.44 -14.22
N MET A 298 -14.88 -7.94 -13.27
CA MET A 298 -16.23 -8.43 -12.98
C MET A 298 -17.25 -7.66 -13.81
N LYS A 299 -18.05 -8.37 -14.61
CA LYS A 299 -19.06 -7.77 -15.51
C LYS A 299 -20.46 -7.91 -14.95
N PHE A 300 -21.26 -6.86 -15.10
CA PHE A 300 -22.64 -6.80 -14.66
C PHE A 300 -23.61 -6.60 -15.83
N GLN A 301 -24.73 -7.35 -15.84
CA GLN A 301 -25.67 -7.36 -16.98
C GLN A 301 -26.74 -6.26 -16.91
N ALA A 302 -27.24 -5.93 -15.72
CA ALA A 302 -28.39 -5.01 -15.56
C ALA A 302 -28.23 -3.94 -14.47
N GLY A 303 -27.21 -4.08 -13.62
CA GLY A 303 -26.92 -3.25 -12.44
C GLY A 303 -25.84 -3.94 -11.61
N VAL A 304 -25.25 -3.22 -10.68
CA VAL A 304 -24.18 -3.77 -9.83
C VAL A 304 -24.77 -4.82 -8.91
N ASP A 305 -24.17 -6.01 -8.91
CA ASP A 305 -24.48 -7.03 -7.93
C ASP A 305 -23.53 -6.85 -6.74
N TRP A 306 -23.93 -6.02 -5.79
CA TRP A 306 -23.13 -5.73 -4.59
C TRP A 306 -22.84 -6.98 -3.78
N ALA A 307 -23.79 -7.93 -3.71
CA ALA A 307 -23.59 -9.17 -2.98
C ALA A 307 -22.51 -10.04 -3.63
N ALA A 308 -22.47 -10.13 -4.96
CA ALA A 308 -21.41 -10.83 -5.67
C ALA A 308 -20.04 -10.15 -5.49
N LEU A 309 -19.99 -8.81 -5.43
CA LEU A 309 -18.76 -8.07 -5.19
C LEU A 309 -18.25 -8.29 -3.76
N ASP A 310 -19.14 -8.25 -2.76
CA ASP A 310 -18.82 -8.53 -1.36
C ASP A 310 -18.38 -9.99 -1.15
N GLU A 311 -19.02 -10.94 -1.84
CA GLU A 311 -18.62 -12.35 -1.83
C GLU A 311 -17.21 -12.53 -2.43
N ALA A 312 -16.92 -11.88 -3.57
CA ALA A 312 -15.59 -11.91 -4.16
C ALA A 312 -14.51 -11.36 -3.20
N GLY A 313 -14.81 -10.25 -2.52
CA GLY A 313 -13.93 -9.69 -1.49
C GLY A 313 -13.72 -10.66 -0.33
N SER A 314 -14.81 -11.22 0.20
CA SER A 314 -14.77 -12.19 1.31
C SER A 314 -13.95 -13.44 0.96
N VAL A 315 -14.08 -13.95 -0.27
CA VAL A 315 -13.29 -15.09 -0.76
C VAL A 315 -11.82 -14.72 -0.85
N ALA A 316 -11.47 -13.58 -1.46
CA ALA A 316 -10.08 -13.12 -1.57
C ALA A 316 -9.41 -12.96 -0.19
N GLU A 317 -10.09 -12.29 0.75
CA GLU A 317 -9.60 -12.11 2.12
C GLU A 317 -9.44 -13.44 2.85
N SER A 318 -10.36 -14.39 2.67
CA SER A 318 -10.26 -15.73 3.27
C SER A 318 -9.03 -16.52 2.79
N LEU A 319 -8.55 -16.19 1.58
CA LEU A 319 -7.34 -16.76 0.99
C LEU A 319 -6.07 -15.98 1.36
N GLY A 320 -6.20 -14.88 2.10
CA GLY A 320 -5.08 -14.05 2.57
C GLY A 320 -4.65 -12.98 1.56
N TYR A 321 -5.56 -12.54 0.69
CA TYR A 321 -5.32 -11.39 -0.18
C TYR A 321 -5.93 -10.12 0.44
N ASP A 322 -5.23 -9.00 0.34
CA ASP A 322 -5.87 -7.69 0.42
C ASP A 322 -6.68 -7.49 -0.86
N PHE A 323 -7.94 -7.08 -0.76
CA PHE A 323 -8.87 -6.95 -1.89
C PHE A 323 -9.26 -5.49 -2.10
N ARG A 324 -9.37 -5.09 -3.37
CA ARG A 324 -9.89 -3.78 -3.76
C ARG A 324 -10.65 -3.87 -5.08
N SER A 325 -11.77 -3.16 -5.17
CA SER A 325 -12.52 -2.99 -6.41
C SER A 325 -12.58 -1.53 -6.83
N LYS A 326 -12.46 -1.27 -8.13
CA LYS A 326 -12.61 0.06 -8.73
C LYS A 326 -13.35 0.00 -10.05
N HIS A 327 -14.21 1.00 -10.25
CA HIS A 327 -14.82 1.32 -11.53
C HIS A 327 -13.93 2.35 -12.23
N PHE A 328 -12.98 1.90 -13.04
CA PHE A 328 -12.11 2.82 -13.76
C PHE A 328 -12.84 3.53 -14.92
N PHE A 329 -12.27 4.61 -15.45
CA PHE A 329 -12.99 5.44 -16.41
C PHE A 329 -13.30 4.71 -17.72
N ASN A 330 -12.42 3.82 -18.17
CA ASN A 330 -12.63 3.01 -19.37
C ASN A 330 -13.58 1.82 -19.15
N ASN A 331 -14.07 1.63 -17.92
CA ASN A 331 -15.07 0.63 -17.61
C ASN A 331 -16.48 1.09 -17.86
N LYS A 332 -17.24 0.25 -18.56
CA LYS A 332 -18.68 0.43 -18.75
C LYS A 332 -19.41 -0.22 -17.59
N ASN A 333 -20.06 -1.36 -17.83
CA ASN A 333 -20.86 -2.05 -16.81
C ASN A 333 -20.03 -3.13 -16.10
N GLU A 334 -18.80 -2.80 -15.74
CA GLU A 334 -17.84 -3.74 -15.19
C GLU A 334 -16.93 -3.02 -14.19
N VAL A 335 -16.33 -3.76 -13.26
CA VAL A 335 -15.37 -3.24 -12.28
C VAL A 335 -14.09 -4.06 -12.37
N GLU A 336 -12.95 -3.40 -12.20
CA GLU A 336 -11.70 -4.08 -11.93
C GLU A 336 -11.68 -4.47 -10.46
N VAL A 337 -11.30 -5.70 -10.23
CA VAL A 337 -10.95 -6.23 -8.93
C VAL A 337 -9.48 -6.54 -8.95
N GLU A 338 -8.77 -6.02 -7.96
CA GLU A 338 -7.38 -6.35 -7.68
C GLU A 338 -7.33 -7.03 -6.32
N ALA A 339 -6.52 -8.08 -6.24
CA ALA A 339 -6.12 -8.59 -4.95
C ALA A 339 -4.63 -8.93 -4.93
N GLU A 340 -3.97 -8.53 -3.85
CA GLU A 340 -2.54 -8.75 -3.62
C GLU A 340 -2.37 -9.61 -2.37
N GLU A 341 -1.54 -10.65 -2.46
CA GLU A 341 -1.26 -11.54 -1.35
C GLU A 341 -0.67 -10.74 -0.20
N GLU A 342 -1.35 -10.78 0.95
CA GLU A 342 -0.85 -10.13 2.13
C GLU A 342 0.39 -10.92 2.60
N ILE A 343 1.57 -10.28 2.54
CA ILE A 343 2.88 -10.87 2.93
C ILE A 343 2.90 -11.34 4.41
N LYS A 344 1.80 -11.18 5.16
CA LYS A 344 1.60 -11.81 6.47
C LYS A 344 1.67 -13.34 6.47
N ARG A 345 1.76 -14.00 5.30
CA ARG A 345 1.74 -15.47 5.18
C ARG A 345 3.07 -16.18 4.91
N ILE A 346 4.21 -15.48 4.88
CA ILE A 346 5.52 -16.17 5.03
C ILE A 346 5.80 -16.51 6.50
N LEU A 347 5.10 -15.86 7.44
CA LEU A 347 4.96 -16.34 8.81
C LEU A 347 3.66 -17.15 8.95
N ARG A 348 3.50 -18.24 8.19
CA ARG A 348 2.57 -19.27 8.68
C ARG A 348 3.17 -19.80 9.99
N PRO A 349 2.47 -19.73 11.13
CA PRO A 349 2.83 -20.50 12.31
C PRO A 349 2.49 -21.97 12.06
N THR A 350 3.06 -22.57 11.01
CA THR A 350 3.12 -24.03 10.92
C THR A 350 4.17 -24.45 11.96
N LYS A 351 3.67 -24.92 13.11
CA LYS A 351 4.39 -25.50 14.27
C LYS A 351 4.85 -24.59 15.42
N LEU A 352 4.56 -23.28 15.46
CA LEU A 352 4.84 -22.51 16.70
C LEU A 352 3.69 -22.60 17.74
N ALA A 353 2.46 -22.87 17.30
CA ALA A 353 1.34 -23.11 18.22
C ALA A 353 1.45 -24.45 18.99
N ASP A 354 2.28 -25.37 18.52
CA ASP A 354 2.64 -26.61 19.25
C ASP A 354 3.82 -26.40 20.22
N LEU A 355 4.40 -25.20 20.25
CA LEU A 355 5.42 -24.79 21.22
C LEU A 355 4.76 -23.96 22.34
N THR A 356 3.70 -24.48 22.96
CA THR A 356 3.10 -23.92 24.19
C THR A 356 4.01 -24.01 25.42
N ASP A 357 5.30 -24.31 25.24
CA ASP A 357 6.28 -24.56 26.30
C ASP A 357 7.57 -23.75 26.08
N LEU A 358 7.47 -22.58 25.43
CA LEU A 358 8.58 -21.63 25.29
C LEU A 358 8.93 -20.94 26.61
N ASP A 359 8.03 -20.98 27.61
CA ASP A 359 8.27 -20.48 28.97
C ASP A 359 9.39 -21.27 29.72
N ASN A 360 9.96 -22.33 29.11
CA ASN A 360 10.94 -23.22 29.72
C ASN A 360 12.29 -23.36 28.98
N LEU A 361 12.63 -22.45 28.04
CA LEU A 361 13.93 -22.46 27.36
C LEU A 361 15.06 -21.99 28.30
N ARG A 362 16.01 -22.90 28.60
CA ARG A 362 17.15 -22.66 29.50
C ARG A 362 18.44 -22.51 28.71
N VAL A 363 19.01 -21.30 28.66
CA VAL A 363 20.29 -21.04 28.00
C VAL A 363 21.44 -21.30 28.98
N ARG A 364 22.40 -22.15 28.60
CA ARG A 364 23.65 -22.33 29.35
C ARG A 364 24.84 -21.79 28.56
N GLN A 365 25.71 -21.08 29.27
CA GLN A 365 27.01 -20.68 28.74
C GLN A 365 27.93 -21.90 28.66
N CYS A 366 28.48 -22.19 27.49
CA CYS A 366 29.50 -23.21 27.31
C CYS A 366 30.88 -22.58 27.21
N THR A 367 31.77 -22.99 28.10
CA THR A 367 33.21 -22.82 27.94
C THR A 367 33.77 -24.17 27.51
N ASP A 368 34.54 -24.19 26.41
CA ASP A 368 35.20 -25.39 25.88
C ASP A 368 34.25 -26.56 25.49
N GLY A 369 33.04 -26.23 25.02
CA GLY A 369 32.06 -27.22 24.58
C GLY A 369 31.40 -28.03 25.72
N LYS A 370 31.57 -27.60 26.98
CA LYS A 370 30.90 -28.18 28.15
C LYS A 370 30.03 -27.13 28.85
N PRO A 371 28.77 -27.44 29.20
CA PRO A 371 27.90 -26.50 29.91
C PRO A 371 28.39 -26.34 31.35
N ASN A 372 28.93 -25.17 31.71
CA ASN A 372 29.53 -24.92 33.03
C ASN A 372 29.23 -23.52 33.60
N GLY A 373 28.22 -22.81 33.09
CA GLY A 373 27.84 -21.46 33.56
C GLY A 373 26.46 -21.38 34.23
N ASP A 374 26.24 -20.26 34.93
CA ASP A 374 24.96 -19.90 35.55
C ASP A 374 23.83 -19.82 34.52
N GLU A 375 22.62 -20.22 34.95
CA GLU A 375 21.42 -20.33 34.12
C GLU A 375 20.90 -18.93 33.73
N VAL A 376 20.75 -18.68 32.42
CA VAL A 376 20.15 -17.44 31.91
C VAL A 376 18.78 -17.78 31.33
N ILE A 377 17.74 -17.19 31.93
CA ILE A 377 16.35 -17.34 31.48
C ILE A 377 16.06 -16.26 30.45
N CYS A 378 15.72 -16.66 29.22
CA CYS A 378 15.34 -15.73 28.14
C CYS A 378 13.85 -15.91 27.82
N ASP A 379 13.05 -14.87 28.06
CA ASP A 379 11.63 -14.80 27.68
C ASP A 379 11.52 -14.08 26.32
N LEU A 380 11.29 -14.83 25.25
CA LEU A 380 11.12 -14.29 23.89
C LEU A 380 9.66 -14.44 23.45
N ARG A 381 8.94 -13.32 23.40
CA ARG A 381 7.58 -13.26 22.86
C ARG A 381 7.57 -12.41 21.60
N HIS A 382 7.00 -12.95 20.52
CA HIS A 382 6.90 -12.27 19.23
C HIS A 382 5.99 -11.04 19.34
N GLY A 383 6.46 -9.88 18.87
CA GLY A 383 5.71 -8.63 18.86
C GLY A 383 5.80 -7.77 20.14
N GLU A 384 6.53 -8.21 21.17
CA GLU A 384 6.82 -7.40 22.35
C GLU A 384 8.29 -6.96 22.41
N VAL A 385 8.52 -5.84 23.08
CA VAL A 385 9.85 -5.31 23.40
C VAL A 385 10.54 -6.25 24.41
N HIS A 386 11.64 -6.90 24.03
CA HIS A 386 12.47 -7.63 25.00
C HIS A 386 13.30 -6.62 25.80
N ASN A 387 13.06 -6.52 27.11
CA ASN A 387 13.70 -5.52 27.99
C ASN A 387 13.55 -4.06 27.50
N GLY A 388 12.39 -3.72 26.90
CA GLY A 388 12.13 -2.37 26.40
C GLY A 388 12.78 -2.05 25.04
N LYS A 389 13.38 -3.04 24.35
CA LYS A 389 14.01 -2.85 23.03
C LYS A 389 13.38 -3.74 21.94
N PRO A 390 13.27 -3.25 20.69
CA PRO A 390 12.64 -4.00 19.60
C PRO A 390 13.50 -5.16 19.13
N VAL A 391 12.86 -6.30 18.82
CA VAL A 391 13.46 -7.43 18.08
C VAL A 391 13.30 -7.16 16.58
N TRP A 392 14.33 -7.45 15.78
CA TRP A 392 14.32 -7.21 14.32
C TRP A 392 14.53 -8.52 13.57
N ASP A 393 13.55 -8.94 12.78
CA ASP A 393 13.69 -10.09 11.89
C ASP A 393 14.49 -9.66 10.65
N TRP A 394 15.61 -10.35 10.40
CA TRP A 394 16.50 -10.08 9.28
C TRP A 394 16.06 -10.85 8.03
N ASP A 395 15.74 -12.12 8.21
CA ASP A 395 15.19 -13.00 7.19
C ASP A 395 14.39 -14.15 7.85
N LEU A 396 14.06 -15.18 7.06
CA LEU A 396 13.29 -16.35 7.48
C LEU A 396 13.98 -17.20 8.58
N HIS A 397 15.27 -16.98 8.82
CA HIS A 397 16.12 -17.81 9.68
C HIS A 397 16.86 -17.02 10.76
N HIS A 398 16.85 -15.69 10.73
CA HIS A 398 17.66 -14.88 11.61
C HIS A 398 16.88 -13.71 12.22
N SER A 399 16.98 -13.54 13.53
CA SER A 399 16.48 -12.36 14.25
C SER A 399 17.60 -11.68 15.04
N PHE A 400 17.68 -10.36 14.97
CA PHE A 400 18.52 -9.55 15.84
C PHE A 400 17.82 -9.33 17.19
N CYS A 401 18.50 -9.70 18.26
CA CYS A 401 18.02 -9.55 19.62
C CYS A 401 19.09 -8.93 20.52
N TRP A 402 18.67 -8.20 21.55
CA TRP A 402 19.56 -7.62 22.55
C TRP A 402 19.65 -8.57 23.74
N VAL A 403 20.85 -9.07 24.02
CA VAL A 403 21.13 -9.96 25.16
C VAL A 403 21.76 -9.14 26.28
N LEU A 404 21.22 -9.29 27.50
CA LEU A 404 21.79 -8.65 28.69
C LEU A 404 22.99 -9.45 29.19
N ASP A 405 24.06 -8.74 29.55
CA ASP A 405 25.18 -9.33 30.27
C ASP A 405 24.78 -9.48 31.74
N SER A 406 24.64 -10.73 32.21
CA SER A 406 24.20 -11.04 33.58
C SER A 406 25.14 -10.49 34.66
N GLY A 407 26.38 -10.14 34.31
CA GLY A 407 27.34 -9.49 35.21
C GLY A 407 27.25 -7.96 35.25
N ASN A 408 26.48 -7.33 34.36
CA ASN A 408 26.46 -5.88 34.21
C ASN A 408 25.05 -5.37 33.85
N GLN A 409 24.29 -4.92 34.86
CA GLN A 409 22.92 -4.40 34.68
C GLN A 409 22.81 -3.19 33.72
N ALA A 410 23.92 -2.57 33.34
CA ALA A 410 23.96 -1.46 32.38
C ALA A 410 24.49 -1.86 30.98
N GLY A 411 24.93 -3.11 30.80
CA GLY A 411 25.56 -3.61 29.58
C GLY A 411 24.78 -4.75 28.92
N GLY A 412 24.78 -4.76 27.60
CA GLY A 412 24.30 -5.87 26.79
C GLY A 412 24.92 -5.79 25.40
N PHE A 413 24.61 -6.76 24.57
CA PHE A 413 25.09 -6.81 23.19
C PHE A 413 23.97 -7.26 22.25
N TRP A 414 24.07 -6.84 20.98
CA TRP A 414 23.21 -7.37 19.93
C TRP A 414 23.76 -8.72 19.48
N ALA A 415 22.91 -9.73 19.45
CA ALA A 415 23.21 -11.06 18.94
C ALA A 415 22.28 -11.39 17.78
N LEU A 416 22.79 -12.16 16.81
CA LEU A 416 21.98 -12.77 15.78
C LEU A 416 21.51 -14.12 16.30
N ALA A 417 20.22 -14.24 16.60
CA ALA A 417 19.59 -15.52 16.88
C ALA A 417 19.36 -16.24 15.55
N ASN A 418 20.10 -17.31 15.31
CA ASN A 418 19.83 -18.22 14.22
C ASN A 418 18.74 -19.19 14.68
N LEU A 419 17.57 -19.09 14.05
CA LEU A 419 16.37 -19.82 14.40
C LEU A 419 16.32 -21.21 13.74
N HIS A 420 17.44 -21.83 13.35
CA HIS A 420 17.47 -23.27 13.07
C HIS A 420 18.86 -23.91 13.27
N MET A 421 18.95 -24.91 14.14
CA MET A 421 19.54 -26.19 13.74
C MET A 421 18.40 -27.22 13.69
N LEU A 422 18.12 -27.82 12.54
CA LEU A 422 17.23 -28.98 12.48
C LEU A 422 18.07 -30.23 12.69
N SER A 423 17.60 -31.18 13.51
CA SER A 423 18.18 -32.53 13.50
C SER A 423 17.95 -33.19 12.14
N ASP A 424 18.65 -34.29 11.88
CA ASP A 424 18.46 -35.16 10.70
C ASP A 424 17.01 -35.68 10.54
N ARG A 425 16.13 -35.43 11.54
CA ARG A 425 14.71 -35.79 11.58
C ARG A 425 13.76 -34.60 11.43
N GLY A 426 14.26 -33.39 11.19
CA GLY A 426 13.44 -32.20 10.97
C GLY A 426 12.83 -31.60 12.25
N GLU A 427 13.43 -31.87 13.41
CA GLU A 427 13.04 -31.26 14.69
C GLU A 427 13.90 -30.03 14.98
N ALA A 428 13.31 -28.94 15.47
CA ALA A 428 14.07 -27.75 15.89
C ALA A 428 14.94 -28.10 17.11
N THR A 429 16.26 -27.99 16.97
CA THR A 429 17.24 -28.39 18.01
C THR A 429 17.84 -27.23 18.81
N GLY A 430 17.52 -25.97 18.51
CA GLY A 430 17.89 -24.83 19.36
C GLY A 430 18.04 -23.50 18.62
N ILE A 431 18.24 -22.44 19.41
CA ILE A 431 18.63 -21.10 18.97
C ILE A 431 20.15 -20.97 19.18
N CYS A 432 20.91 -20.68 18.12
CA CYS A 432 22.34 -20.37 18.25
C CYS A 432 22.52 -18.85 18.20
N PHE A 433 23.30 -18.31 19.13
CA PHE A 433 23.68 -16.90 19.11
C PHE A 433 25.08 -16.79 18.50
N ASP A 434 25.15 -16.25 17.29
CA ASP A 434 26.43 -15.97 16.64
C ASP A 434 26.78 -14.48 16.77
N MET A 435 28.06 -14.22 17.03
CA MET A 435 28.62 -12.88 16.84
C MET A 435 28.62 -12.58 15.33
N PRO A 436 28.23 -11.37 14.89
CA PRO A 436 28.10 -11.03 13.46
C PRO A 436 29.36 -11.31 12.63
N GLN A 437 30.55 -11.26 13.23
CA GLN A 437 31.81 -11.58 12.56
C GLN A 437 32.00 -13.07 12.19
N HIS A 438 31.16 -13.98 12.70
CA HIS A 438 31.21 -15.42 12.45
C HIS A 438 30.07 -15.93 11.56
N ALA A 439 29.01 -15.13 11.37
CA ALA A 439 28.02 -15.38 10.34
C ALA A 439 28.66 -15.09 8.97
N GLY A 440 29.08 -16.14 8.25
CA GLY A 440 29.75 -16.07 6.94
C GLY A 440 28.92 -15.48 5.80
N SER A 441 27.96 -14.60 6.08
CA SER A 441 27.11 -13.93 5.10
C SER A 441 27.83 -12.74 4.48
N GLY A 442 28.08 -12.78 3.16
CA GLY A 442 28.70 -11.70 2.38
C GLY A 442 27.83 -10.44 2.20
N GLY A 443 26.92 -10.14 3.11
CA GLY A 443 26.06 -8.96 3.09
C GLY A 443 26.61 -7.82 3.95
N SER A 444 26.40 -6.57 3.53
CA SER A 444 26.66 -5.41 4.37
C SER A 444 25.62 -5.32 5.49
N TYR A 445 26.07 -5.34 6.76
CA TYR A 445 25.22 -5.04 7.91
C TYR A 445 24.56 -3.66 7.77
N PRO A 446 23.32 -3.46 8.24
CA PRO A 446 22.70 -2.15 8.30
C PRO A 446 23.62 -1.23 9.10
N PRO A 447 23.67 0.06 8.75
CA PRO A 447 24.46 1.02 9.50
C PRO A 447 23.84 1.17 10.90
N LEU A 448 24.33 0.37 11.85
CA LEU A 448 24.15 0.58 13.28
C LEU A 448 25.02 1.77 13.70
N GLY A 449 24.87 2.92 13.04
CA GLY A 449 25.53 4.16 13.42
C GLY A 449 25.14 4.52 14.85
N ALA A 450 26.02 5.17 15.61
CA ALA A 450 25.86 5.82 16.92
C ALA A 450 25.09 5.13 18.09
N TRP A 451 24.52 3.93 17.91
CA TRP A 451 23.68 3.26 18.93
C TRP A 451 24.47 2.31 19.84
N VAL A 452 25.78 2.21 19.61
CA VAL A 452 26.74 1.49 20.45
C VAL A 452 27.54 2.52 21.24
N ARG A 453 27.29 2.65 22.57
CA ARG A 453 28.28 3.26 23.47
C ARG A 453 29.32 2.20 23.82
N GLY A 454 30.32 2.10 22.96
CA GLY A 454 31.43 1.14 23.02
C GLY A 454 32.22 1.25 21.72
N ARG A 455 33.55 0.99 21.75
CA ARG A 455 34.42 1.23 20.59
C ARG A 455 33.86 0.52 19.34
N PRO A 456 33.62 1.25 18.23
CA PRO A 456 33.16 0.62 17.01
C PRO A 456 34.29 -0.25 16.45
N TRP A 457 34.02 -1.55 16.31
CA TRP A 457 34.66 -2.52 15.44
C TRP A 457 36.11 -2.21 15.04
N ASP A 458 37.05 -2.44 15.94
CA ASP A 458 38.47 -2.45 15.60
C ASP A 458 38.83 -3.77 14.90
N ARG A 459 38.92 -3.74 13.57
CA ARG A 459 39.35 -4.88 12.74
C ARG A 459 40.82 -5.31 12.98
N SER A 460 41.58 -4.61 13.82
CA SER A 460 43.01 -4.88 14.02
C SER A 460 43.34 -5.78 15.22
N THR A 461 42.34 -6.21 15.99
CA THR A 461 42.56 -7.14 17.12
C THR A 461 42.18 -8.57 16.72
N THR A 462 43.17 -9.40 16.44
CA THR A 462 43.03 -10.85 16.49
C THR A 462 42.76 -11.25 17.95
N TYR A 463 41.50 -11.59 18.26
CA TYR A 463 41.16 -12.21 19.54
C TYR A 463 41.62 -13.68 19.57
N PRO A 464 42.12 -14.19 20.70
CA PRO A 464 42.48 -15.59 20.82
C PRO A 464 41.24 -16.49 20.67
N HIS A 465 41.41 -17.65 20.02
CA HIS A 465 40.40 -18.62 19.59
C HIS A 465 39.54 -19.30 20.69
N ASN A 466 39.37 -18.72 21.88
CA ASN A 466 38.63 -19.31 22.99
C ASN A 466 37.55 -18.36 23.53
N GLU A 467 36.51 -18.07 22.76
CA GLU A 467 35.32 -17.38 23.26
C GLU A 467 34.10 -18.30 23.35
N PRO A 468 33.21 -18.08 24.34
CA PRO A 468 32.15 -19.01 24.69
C PRO A 468 31.06 -19.09 23.64
N CYS A 469 30.63 -20.30 23.30
CA CYS A 469 29.38 -20.55 22.58
C CYS A 469 28.27 -20.82 23.61
N PHE A 470 27.02 -20.48 23.28
CA PHE A 470 25.87 -20.80 24.12
C PHE A 470 25.12 -21.98 23.51
N VAL A 471 24.81 -22.99 24.32
CA VAL A 471 24.07 -24.19 23.89
C VAL A 471 22.77 -24.28 24.68
N LEU A 472 21.66 -24.46 23.96
CA LEU A 472 20.34 -24.70 24.54
C LEU A 472 20.10 -26.20 24.69
N GLU A 473 19.65 -26.61 25.87
CA GLU A 473 19.15 -27.97 26.13
C GLU A 473 17.65 -27.89 26.44
N ARG A 474 16.86 -28.83 25.91
CA ARG A 474 15.46 -29.01 26.31
C ARG A 474 15.44 -29.61 27.71
N ALA A 475 14.65 -29.03 28.63
CA ALA A 475 14.47 -29.57 29.98
C ALA A 475 13.81 -30.95 29.95
#